data_AF-A0A7S1WI77-F1
#
_entry.id   AF-A0A7S1WI77-F1
#
_cell.length_a   1.000
_cell.length_b   1.000
_cell.length_c   1.000
_cell.angle_alpha   90.00
_cell.angle_beta   90.00
_cell.angle_gamma   90.00
#
_symmetry.space_group_name_H-M   'P 1'
#
loop_
_entity.id
_entity.type
_entity.pdbx_description
1 polymer ?
#
loop_
_entity_poly.entity_id
_entity_poly.type
_entity_poly.pdbx_seq_one_letter_code
_entity_poly.pdbx_strand_id
1 'polypeptide(L)'
;YECLHKQGRRLADLRGAHIGMITAVYTTNWLDLGAYNEYLYTGWNSMQTASCVAQFVGTKGPVLRVDTACSSSLVATTTADHDLRMRPRGSANMVQAVMNQNDPFGFVGLCQMGML
;
A
#
# COMPACT_ATOMS: atom_id res chain seq x y z
N TYR A 1 2.44 4.57 -10.68
CA TYR A 1 2.21 5.01 -12.07
C TYR A 1 3.14 4.31 -13.05
N GLU A 2 4.46 4.31 -12.81
CA GLU A 2 5.44 3.70 -13.72
C GLU A 2 5.16 2.23 -14.09
N CYS A 3 4.74 1.40 -13.13
CA CYS A 3 4.36 0.01 -13.39
C CYS A 3 3.20 -0.10 -14.40
N LEU A 4 2.21 0.79 -14.30
CA LEU A 4 1.08 0.85 -15.24
C LEU A 4 1.54 1.29 -16.63
N HIS A 5 2.38 2.32 -16.67
CA HIS A 5 2.92 2.87 -17.91
C HIS A 5 3.80 1.85 -18.65
N LYS A 6 4.63 1.08 -17.94
CA LYS A 6 5.44 -0.02 -18.50
C LYS A 6 4.58 -1.12 -19.13
N GLN A 7 3.35 -1.31 -18.64
CA GLN A 7 2.37 -2.26 -19.19
C GLN A 7 1.50 -1.64 -20.30
N GLY A 8 1.79 -0.42 -20.74
CA GLY A 8 1.01 0.28 -21.76
C GLY A 8 -0.40 0.68 -21.30
N ARG A 9 -0.71 0.62 -20.00
CA ARG A 9 -2.03 0.94 -19.45
C ARG A 9 -2.09 2.40 -19.02
N ARG A 10 -3.08 3.14 -19.51
CA ARG A 10 -3.32 4.53 -19.08
C ARG A 10 -4.23 4.53 -17.86
N LEU A 11 -4.10 5.56 -17.02
CA LEU A 11 -4.98 5.74 -15.86
C LEU A 11 -6.46 5.85 -16.28
N ALA A 12 -6.73 6.48 -17.43
CA ALA A 12 -8.08 6.61 -17.97
C ALA A 12 -8.76 5.24 -18.19
N ASP A 13 -8.00 4.23 -18.60
CA ASP A 13 -8.50 2.87 -18.86
C ASP A 13 -8.86 2.11 -17.57
N LEU A 14 -8.48 2.64 -16.40
CA LEU A 14 -8.64 2.01 -15.08
C LEU A 14 -9.70 2.69 -14.21
N ARG A 15 -10.15 3.89 -14.61
CA ARG A 15 -11.17 4.63 -13.89
C ARG A 15 -12.49 3.86 -13.94
N GLY A 16 -13.09 3.65 -12.77
CA GLY A 16 -14.32 2.88 -12.61
C GLY A 16 -14.11 1.36 -12.69
N ALA A 17 -12.92 0.87 -13.05
CA ALA A 17 -12.66 -0.55 -13.15
C ALA A 17 -12.69 -1.21 -11.76
N HIS A 18 -13.25 -2.40 -11.69
CA HIS A 18 -13.33 -3.19 -10.45
C HIS A 18 -11.99 -3.89 -10.15
N ILE A 19 -10.94 -3.09 -10.01
CA ILE A 19 -9.58 -3.53 -9.73
C ILE A 19 -9.28 -3.31 -8.24
N GLY A 20 -8.87 -4.35 -7.53
CA GLY A 20 -8.50 -4.24 -6.12
C GLY A 20 -7.15 -3.55 -5.91
N MET A 21 -6.96 -2.95 -4.74
CA MET A 21 -5.73 -2.30 -4.30
C MET A 21 -5.29 -2.92 -2.98
N ILE A 22 -4.13 -3.57 -2.99
CA ILE A 22 -3.54 -4.21 -1.81
C ILE A 22 -2.21 -3.52 -1.53
N THR A 23 -2.08 -2.95 -0.34
CA THR A 23 -0.90 -2.19 0.08
C THR A 23 -0.23 -2.90 1.25
N ALA A 24 0.96 -3.43 1.03
CA ALA A 24 1.86 -3.86 2.09
C ALA A 24 2.50 -2.61 2.71
N VAL A 25 2.27 -2.36 4.00
CA VAL A 25 2.90 -1.23 4.69
C VAL A 25 3.15 -1.54 6.15
N TYR A 26 4.42 -1.46 6.52
CA TYR A 26 4.90 -1.73 7.88
C TYR A 26 4.92 -0.47 8.73
N THR A 27 5.53 0.61 8.24
CA THR A 27 5.52 1.92 8.92
C THR A 27 5.36 3.05 7.91
N THR A 28 4.68 4.10 8.36
CA THR A 28 4.56 5.38 7.66
C THR A 28 4.90 6.52 8.62
N ASN A 29 6.04 6.45 9.32
CA ASN A 29 6.38 7.48 10.32
C ASN A 29 6.84 8.82 9.70
N TRP A 30 5.89 9.50 9.06
CA TRP A 30 5.81 10.89 8.63
C TRP A 30 5.85 12.05 9.66
N LEU A 31 5.63 11.80 10.97
CA LEU A 31 4.72 12.68 11.82
C LEU A 31 5.59 13.76 12.37
N ASP A 32 6.75 13.27 12.76
CA ASP A 32 7.95 13.98 13.10
C ASP A 32 8.51 14.76 11.89
N LEU A 33 8.05 14.53 10.66
CA LEU A 33 8.49 15.25 9.44
C LEU A 33 7.53 16.33 8.94
N GLY A 34 6.29 16.41 9.47
CA GLY A 34 5.27 17.34 8.97
C GLY A 34 4.88 18.44 9.98
N ALA A 35 4.73 19.67 9.50
CA ALA A 35 4.08 20.72 10.29
C ALA A 35 2.58 20.41 10.40
N TYR A 36 2.06 20.36 11.64
CA TYR A 36 0.67 20.01 11.92
C TYR A 36 -0.32 20.86 11.10
N ASN A 37 -1.25 20.20 10.42
CA ASN A 37 -2.35 20.81 9.66
C ASN A 37 -3.55 19.86 9.60
N GLU A 38 -4.71 20.38 9.20
CA GLU A 38 -5.98 19.67 9.16
C GLU A 38 -6.02 18.48 8.18
N TYR A 39 -5.14 18.44 7.18
CA TYR A 39 -5.06 17.36 6.18
C TYR A 39 -4.06 16.27 6.54
N LEU A 40 -3.22 16.50 7.55
CA LEU A 40 -2.14 15.60 7.93
C LEU A 40 -2.67 14.21 8.28
N TYR A 41 -3.80 14.13 9.00
CA TYR A 41 -4.43 12.84 9.30
C TYR A 41 -4.79 12.04 8.04
N THR A 42 -5.19 12.73 6.97
CA THR A 42 -5.56 12.12 5.69
C THR A 42 -4.36 11.74 4.81
N GLY A 43 -3.29 12.53 4.85
CA GLY A 43 -2.06 12.24 4.10
C GLY A 43 -1.12 11.27 4.82
N TRP A 44 -1.23 11.17 6.14
CA TRP A 44 -0.35 10.38 7.00
C TRP A 44 -0.69 8.90 7.04
N ASN A 45 -1.96 8.64 7.33
CA ASN A 45 -2.36 7.38 7.92
C ASN A 45 -2.07 6.27 6.93
N SER A 46 -1.34 5.25 7.37
CA SER A 46 -0.93 4.14 6.51
C SER A 46 -2.11 3.36 5.90
N MET A 47 -3.30 3.42 6.52
CA MET A 47 -4.53 2.92 5.90
C MET A 47 -4.98 3.81 4.73
N GLN A 48 -4.76 5.12 4.82
CA GLN A 48 -5.08 6.06 3.75
C GLN A 48 -4.14 5.94 2.56
N THR A 49 -2.91 5.45 2.72
CA THR A 49 -2.04 5.15 1.57
C THR A 49 -2.71 4.24 0.54
N ALA A 50 -3.43 3.20 0.99
CA ALA A 50 -4.14 2.30 0.08
C ALA A 50 -5.34 2.98 -0.60
N SER A 51 -6.15 3.72 0.17
CA SER A 51 -7.34 4.38 -0.36
C SER A 51 -7.02 5.58 -1.24
N CYS A 52 -6.03 6.41 -0.88
CA CYS A 52 -5.57 7.53 -1.69
C CYS A 52 -5.06 7.07 -3.05
N VAL A 53 -4.27 5.99 -3.11
CA VAL A 53 -3.80 5.45 -4.39
C VAL A 53 -4.96 4.87 -5.20
N ALA A 54 -5.89 4.13 -4.59
CA ALA A 54 -7.08 3.63 -5.28
C ALA A 54 -7.96 4.78 -5.83
N GLN A 55 -8.16 5.84 -5.04
CA GLN A 55 -8.89 7.04 -5.43
C GLN A 55 -8.19 7.78 -6.58
N PHE A 56 -6.87 7.96 -6.51
CA PHE A 56 -6.08 8.61 -7.55
C PHE A 56 -6.14 7.85 -8.88
N VAL A 57 -5.98 6.52 -8.83
CA VAL A 57 -6.09 5.66 -10.03
C VAL A 57 -7.55 5.58 -10.51
N GLY A 58 -8.51 5.74 -9.59
CA GLY A 58 -9.94 5.71 -9.86
C GLY A 58 -10.55 4.31 -9.86
N THR A 59 -9.91 3.33 -9.24
CA THR A 59 -10.44 1.95 -9.18
C THR A 59 -11.55 1.84 -8.14
N LYS A 60 -12.44 0.85 -8.33
CA LYS A 60 -13.62 0.61 -7.48
C LYS A 60 -13.63 -0.78 -6.84
N GLY A 61 -12.52 -1.53 -6.93
CA GLY A 61 -12.38 -2.82 -6.28
C GLY A 61 -12.05 -2.71 -4.78
N PRO A 62 -11.81 -3.87 -4.11
CA PRO A 62 -11.47 -3.92 -2.70
C PRO A 62 -10.18 -3.15 -2.41
N VAL A 63 -10.13 -2.42 -1.31
CA VAL A 63 -8.95 -1.69 -0.87
C VAL A 63 -8.56 -2.18 0.51
N LEU A 64 -7.36 -2.75 0.65
CA LEU A 64 -6.89 -3.27 1.93
C LEU A 64 -5.40 -3.04 2.17
N ARG A 65 -5.06 -3.00 3.45
CA ARG A 65 -3.70 -2.90 3.96
C ARG A 65 -3.27 -4.25 4.54
N VAL A 66 -2.04 -4.65 4.27
CA VAL A 66 -1.40 -5.83 4.87
C VAL A 66 -0.17 -5.39 5.66
N ASP A 67 -0.07 -5.85 6.89
CA ASP A 67 1.12 -5.70 7.72
C ASP A 67 1.42 -7.03 8.42
N THR A 68 2.47 -7.69 7.94
CA THR A 68 3.05 -8.89 8.54
C THR A 68 4.55 -8.71 8.77
N ALA A 69 4.96 -7.48 9.10
CA ALA A 69 6.36 -7.07 9.20
C ALA A 69 7.15 -7.34 7.90
N CYS A 70 8.31 -8.00 7.98
CA CYS A 70 9.22 -8.23 6.86
C CYS A 70 8.60 -9.03 5.69
N SER A 71 7.53 -9.80 5.94
CA SER A 71 6.86 -10.62 4.92
C SER A 71 5.70 -9.90 4.24
N SER A 72 5.43 -8.64 4.56
CA SER A 72 4.21 -7.92 4.13
C SER A 72 4.00 -7.92 2.62
N SER A 73 5.06 -7.70 1.82
CA SER A 73 4.98 -7.67 0.36
C SER A 73 4.63 -9.04 -0.23
N LEU A 74 5.18 -10.11 0.34
CA LEU A 74 4.88 -11.47 -0.07
C LEU A 74 3.45 -11.84 0.31
N VAL A 75 3.03 -11.54 1.54
CA VAL A 75 1.66 -11.79 2.00
C VAL A 75 0.66 -11.00 1.16
N ALA A 76 0.92 -9.72 0.86
CA ALA A 76 0.06 -8.93 -0.02
C ALA A 76 -0.09 -9.54 -1.42
N THR A 77 0.99 -10.09 -1.97
CA THR A 77 0.96 -10.78 -3.28
C THR A 77 0.15 -12.08 -3.20
N THR A 78 0.35 -12.88 -2.16
CA THR A 78 -0.42 -14.11 -1.92
C THR A 78 -1.90 -13.81 -1.69
N THR A 79 -2.23 -12.74 -0.96
CA THR A 79 -3.61 -12.26 -0.79
C THR A 79 -4.23 -11.88 -2.13
N ALA A 80 -3.47 -11.21 -3.01
CA ALA A 80 -3.94 -10.84 -4.34
C ALA A 80 -4.24 -12.07 -5.20
N ASP A 81 -3.36 -13.07 -5.19
CA ASP A 81 -3.56 -14.33 -5.92
C ASP A 81 -4.78 -15.10 -5.39
N HIS A 82 -4.94 -15.17 -4.06
CA HIS A 82 -6.08 -15.81 -3.44
C HIS A 82 -7.41 -15.14 -3.81
N ASP A 83 -7.47 -13.80 -3.75
CA ASP A 83 -8.65 -13.03 -4.16
C ASP A 83 -8.97 -13.29 -5.65
N LEU A 84 -7.98 -13.30 -6.55
CA LEU A 84 -8.22 -13.56 -7.97
C LEU A 84 -8.77 -14.97 -8.25
N ARG A 85 -8.38 -15.98 -7.48
CA ARG A 85 -8.91 -17.36 -7.62
C ARG A 85 -10.38 -17.47 -7.27
N MET A 86 -10.86 -16.62 -6.38
CA MET A 86 -12.26 -16.61 -5.90
C MET A 86 -13.17 -15.74 -6.78
N ARG A 87 -12.61 -15.05 -7.78
CA ARG A 87 -13.33 -14.05 -8.58
C ARG A 87 -13.50 -14.48 -10.03
N PRO A 88 -14.46 -13.88 -10.75
CA PRO A 88 -14.62 -14.13 -12.18
C PRO A 88 -13.34 -13.83 -12.97
N ARG A 89 -13.13 -14.61 -14.04
CA ARG A 89 -12.01 -14.41 -14.98
C ARG A 89 -12.02 -12.97 -15.52
N GLY A 90 -10.83 -12.38 -15.63
CA GLY A 90 -10.66 -10.98 -16.01
C GLY A 90 -10.65 -10.00 -14.82
N SER A 91 -10.83 -10.48 -13.59
CA SER A 91 -10.53 -9.67 -12.39
C SER A 91 -9.04 -9.34 -12.31
N ALA A 92 -8.71 -8.21 -11.72
CA ALA A 92 -7.33 -7.77 -11.53
C ALA A 92 -7.12 -7.11 -10.17
N ASN A 93 -5.92 -7.26 -9.63
CA ASN A 93 -5.47 -6.60 -8.41
C ASN A 93 -4.19 -5.83 -8.66
N MET A 94 -4.05 -4.69 -7.99
CA MET A 94 -2.84 -3.92 -7.90
C MET A 94 -2.22 -4.17 -6.52
N VAL A 95 -0.94 -4.54 -6.51
CA VAL A 95 -0.16 -4.75 -5.29
C VAL A 95 0.93 -3.70 -5.23
N GLN A 96 1.05 -3.03 -4.09
CA GLN A 96 2.14 -2.12 -3.80
C GLN A 96 2.72 -2.41 -2.41
N ALA A 97 3.99 -2.05 -2.22
CA ALA A 97 4.66 -2.16 -0.94
C ALA A 97 5.38 -0.86 -0.61
N VAL A 98 5.22 -0.39 0.62
CA VAL A 98 5.86 0.82 1.13
C VAL A 98 6.47 0.51 2.49
N MET A 99 7.73 0.88 2.65
CA MET A 99 8.41 0.84 3.95
C MET A 99 9.18 2.13 4.08
N ASN A 100 8.97 2.82 5.19
CA ASN A 100 9.80 3.96 5.56
C ASN A 100 10.19 3.86 7.04
N GLN A 101 11.41 4.24 7.37
CA GLN A 101 11.92 4.40 8.73
C GLN A 101 12.64 5.73 8.81
N ASN A 102 11.90 6.79 9.17
CA ASN A 102 12.45 8.14 9.28
C ASN A 102 12.95 8.45 10.70
N ASP A 103 12.58 7.63 11.69
CA ASP A 103 12.94 7.81 13.08
C ASP A 103 13.91 6.72 13.56
N PRO A 104 14.75 7.01 14.57
CA PRO A 104 15.71 6.06 15.10
C PRO A 104 15.09 5.02 16.05
N PHE A 105 13.82 5.16 16.48
CA PHE A 105 13.24 4.30 17.52
C PHE A 105 13.10 2.85 17.06
N GLY A 106 12.69 2.65 15.81
CA GLY A 106 12.63 1.31 15.22
C GLY A 106 14.00 0.61 15.21
N PHE A 107 15.06 1.36 14.87
CA PHE A 107 16.43 0.85 14.86
C PHE A 107 16.94 0.55 16.28
N VAL A 108 16.82 1.51 17.20
CA VAL A 108 17.27 1.36 18.59
C VAL A 108 16.56 0.19 19.28
N GLY A 109 15.25 0.05 19.06
CA GLY A 109 14.48 -1.08 19.60
C GLY A 109 15.01 -2.43 19.12
N LEU A 110 15.36 -2.55 17.83
CA LEU A 110 15.93 -3.79 17.28
C LEU A 110 17.33 -4.08 17.87
N CYS A 111 18.20 -3.07 18.05
CA CYS A 111 19.49 -3.24 18.71
C CYS A 111 19.34 -3.67 20.19
N GLN A 112 18.39 -3.08 20.92
CA GLN A 112 18.12 -3.45 22.32
C GLN A 112 17.61 -4.88 22.45
N MET A 113 16.93 -5.40 21.42
CA MET A 113 16.50 -6.80 21.33
C MET A 113 17.61 -7.75 20.86
N GLY A 114 18.79 -7.24 20.51
CA GLY A 114 19.89 -8.05 19.96
C GLY A 114 19.62 -8.60 18.56
N MET A 115 18.70 -7.97 17.81
CA MET A 115 18.35 -8.36 16.43
C MET A 115 19.22 -7.67 15.37
N LEU A 116 20.01 -6.67 15.78
CA LEU A 116 20.99 -5.90 14.99
C LEU A 116 22.24 -5.70 15.84
#